data_AF-A0A5N8UJC8-F1
#
_entry.id   AF-A0A5N8UJC8-F1
#
_cell.length_a   1.000
_cell.length_b   1.000
_cell.length_c   1.000
_cell.angle_alpha   90.00
_cell.angle_beta   90.00
_cell.angle_gamma   90.00
#
_symmetry.space_group_name_H-M   'P 1'
#
loop_
_entity.id
_entity.type
_entity.pdbx_description
1 polymer ?
#
loop_
_entity_poly.entity_id
_entity_poly.type
_entity_poly.pdbx_seq_one_letter_code
_entity_poly.pdbx_strand_id
1 'polypeptide(L)'
;MKRVILILFLAGWLSPVMANDVCNCKGYAGVGGPCYAGVGGAAYAGVGGPAYAGVGGACYAGVGGDQYDGVGGPQYKGVGGSMYDGVGGPAYNGVGGPAYDGVGGPCYAGVGGPCYSGVGGGNSCPAVCR
;
A
#
# COMPACT_ATOMS: atom_id res chain seq x y z
N MET A 1 -18.23 -39.08 -9.21
CA MET A 1 -18.43 -37.67 -9.66
C MET A 1 -18.77 -36.69 -8.53
N LYS A 2 -19.43 -37.07 -7.43
CA LYS A 2 -19.73 -36.14 -6.31
C LYS A 2 -18.56 -35.81 -5.37
N ARG A 3 -17.53 -36.66 -5.29
CA ARG A 3 -16.37 -36.45 -4.39
C ARG A 3 -15.29 -35.49 -4.92
N VAL A 4 -15.18 -35.36 -6.25
CA VAL A 4 -14.18 -34.48 -6.90
C VAL A 4 -14.60 -33.01 -6.85
N ILE A 5 -15.91 -32.74 -6.92
CA ILE A 5 -16.47 -31.38 -6.82
C ILE A 5 -16.31 -30.81 -5.39
N LEU A 6 -16.38 -31.66 -4.36
CA LEU A 6 -16.19 -31.23 -2.97
C LEU A 6 -14.74 -30.78 -2.69
N ILE A 7 -13.77 -31.41 -3.34
CA ILE A 7 -12.34 -31.07 -3.17
C ILE A 7 -11.98 -29.76 -3.87
N LEU A 8 -12.61 -29.46 -5.03
CA LEU A 8 -12.43 -28.17 -5.71
C LEU A 8 -13.05 -27.00 -4.95
N PHE A 9 -14.13 -27.21 -4.20
CA PHE A 9 -14.70 -26.19 -3.31
C PHE A 9 -13.83 -25.90 -2.07
N LEU A 10 -13.10 -26.90 -1.56
CA LEU A 10 -12.17 -26.74 -0.43
C LEU A 10 -10.85 -26.05 -0.83
N ALA A 11 -10.45 -26.10 -2.10
CA ALA A 11 -9.21 -25.51 -2.59
C ALA A 11 -9.34 -24.03 -3.04
N GLY A 12 -10.57 -23.54 -3.27
CA GLY A 12 -10.83 -22.19 -3.78
C GLY A 12 -10.82 -21.07 -2.74
N TRP A 13 -10.66 -21.39 -1.45
CA TRP A 13 -10.84 -20.44 -0.34
C TRP A 13 -9.55 -20.12 0.42
N LEU A 14 -8.39 -20.53 -0.10
CA LEU A 14 -7.09 -20.01 0.33
C LEU A 14 -6.75 -18.76 -0.49
N SER A 15 -7.66 -17.79 -0.50
CA SER A 15 -7.22 -16.42 -0.75
C SER A 15 -6.53 -16.00 0.55
N PRO A 16 -5.23 -15.67 0.57
CA PRO A 16 -4.67 -15.01 1.72
C PRO A 16 -5.50 -13.73 1.88
N VAL A 17 -6.28 -13.64 2.94
CA VAL A 17 -6.90 -12.39 3.34
C VAL A 17 -5.73 -11.51 3.77
N MET A 18 -5.13 -10.87 2.77
CA MET A 18 -4.06 -9.91 2.94
C MET A 18 -4.61 -8.87 3.91
N ALA A 19 -4.06 -8.80 5.12
CA ALA A 19 -4.29 -7.66 5.97
C ALA A 19 -3.90 -6.42 5.15
N ASN A 20 -4.87 -5.57 4.81
CA ASN A 20 -4.63 -4.37 3.99
C ASN A 20 -3.55 -3.45 4.60
N ASP A 21 -3.25 -3.62 5.89
CA ASP A 21 -2.06 -3.08 6.54
C ASP A 21 -1.57 -4.14 7.54
N VAL A 22 -0.53 -4.90 7.16
CA VAL A 22 0.03 -5.97 8.01
C VAL A 22 0.67 -5.41 9.28
N CYS A 23 1.18 -4.19 9.22
CA CYS A 23 1.83 -3.51 10.33
C CYS A 23 0.80 -2.84 11.26
N ASN A 24 -0.40 -2.53 10.74
CA ASN A 24 -1.55 -2.03 11.51
C ASN A 24 -2.82 -2.84 11.22
N CYS A 25 -2.78 -4.15 11.50
CA CYS A 25 -3.89 -5.03 11.15
C CYS A 25 -5.20 -4.63 11.84
N LYS A 26 -6.28 -4.55 11.04
CA LYS A 26 -7.66 -4.35 11.53
C LYS A 26 -8.54 -5.51 11.07
N GLY A 27 -9.25 -6.15 12.01
CA GLY A 27 -10.16 -7.25 11.70
C GLY A 27 -10.15 -8.36 12.74
N TYR A 28 -10.74 -9.50 12.37
CA TYR A 28 -10.82 -10.67 13.24
C TYR A 28 -9.43 -11.27 13.50
N ALA A 29 -9.07 -11.43 14.77
CA ALA A 29 -7.77 -11.93 15.22
C ALA A 29 -7.74 -13.43 15.54
N GLY A 30 -8.87 -14.14 15.38
CA GLY A 30 -8.91 -15.59 15.56
C GLY A 30 -8.29 -16.34 14.37
N VAL A 31 -8.10 -17.66 14.53
CA VAL A 31 -7.55 -18.53 13.49
C VAL A 31 -8.31 -18.36 12.17
N GLY A 32 -7.59 -18.15 11.07
CA GLY A 32 -8.17 -17.89 9.74
C GLY A 32 -8.62 -16.45 9.52
N GLY A 33 -8.55 -15.58 10.53
CA GLY A 33 -8.80 -14.16 10.41
C GLY A 33 -7.61 -13.39 9.80
N PRO A 34 -7.87 -12.22 9.19
CA PRO A 34 -6.81 -11.36 8.62
C PRO A 34 -5.79 -10.90 9.66
N CYS A 35 -6.19 -10.80 10.93
CA CYS A 35 -5.32 -10.37 12.02
C CYS A 35 -4.87 -11.52 12.93
N TYR A 36 -4.92 -12.75 12.44
CA TYR A 36 -4.37 -13.87 13.19
C TYR A 36 -2.86 -13.70 13.36
N ALA A 37 -2.42 -13.56 14.61
CA ALA A 37 -1.02 -13.33 14.98
C ALA A 37 -0.26 -14.61 15.37
N GLY A 38 -0.87 -15.79 15.21
CA GLY A 38 -0.18 -17.06 15.39
C GLY A 38 0.69 -17.42 14.18
N VAL A 39 1.54 -18.45 14.32
CA VAL A 39 2.42 -18.94 13.24
C VAL A 39 1.60 -19.25 11.98
N GLY A 40 2.06 -18.75 10.82
CA GLY A 40 1.36 -18.87 9.54
C GLY A 40 0.19 -17.90 9.35
N GLY A 41 -0.10 -17.07 10.35
CA GLY A 41 -1.08 -15.99 10.26
C GLY A 41 -0.56 -14.76 9.55
N ALA A 42 -1.46 -14.00 8.92
CA ALA A 42 -1.14 -12.80 8.17
C ALA A 42 -0.63 -11.65 9.06
N ALA A 43 -0.87 -11.68 10.37
CA ALA A 43 -0.33 -10.71 11.34
C ALA A 43 0.75 -11.31 12.25
N TYR A 44 1.37 -12.42 11.85
CA TYR A 44 2.44 -13.05 12.64
C TYR A 44 3.67 -12.14 12.70
N ALA A 45 4.03 -11.71 13.91
CA ALA A 45 5.13 -10.77 14.17
C ALA A 45 6.46 -11.45 14.56
N GLY A 46 6.55 -12.78 14.47
CA GLY A 46 7.82 -13.49 14.66
C GLY A 46 8.76 -13.31 13.47
N VAL A 47 10.02 -13.71 13.63
CA VAL A 47 11.05 -13.65 12.56
C VAL A 47 10.56 -14.38 11.31
N GLY A 48 10.72 -13.75 10.14
CA GLY A 48 10.22 -14.26 8.86
C GLY A 48 8.70 -14.16 8.70
N GLY A 49 8.00 -13.65 9.71
CA GLY A 49 6.58 -13.35 9.66
C GLY A 49 6.30 -12.04 8.90
N PRO A 50 5.10 -11.93 8.32
CA PRO A 50 4.71 -10.77 7.51
C PRO A 50 4.58 -9.48 8.34
N ALA A 51 4.29 -9.58 9.65
CA ALA A 51 4.22 -8.43 10.56
C ALA A 51 5.50 -8.24 11.39
N TYR A 52 6.62 -8.85 10.98
CA TYR A 52 7.88 -8.73 11.72
C TYR A 52 8.36 -7.27 11.74
N ALA A 53 8.54 -6.73 12.94
CA ALA A 53 8.96 -5.35 13.18
C ALA A 53 10.43 -5.23 13.62
N GLY A 54 11.23 -6.29 13.48
CA GLY A 54 12.68 -6.22 13.66
C GLY A 54 13.41 -5.90 12.36
N VAL A 55 14.73 -5.71 12.43
CA VAL A 55 15.58 -5.39 11.26
C VAL A 55 15.33 -6.39 10.12
N GLY A 56 15.10 -5.87 8.91
CA GLY A 56 14.79 -6.65 7.71
C GLY A 56 13.34 -7.12 7.62
N GLY A 57 12.49 -6.77 8.60
CA GLY A 57 11.05 -6.99 8.56
C GLY A 57 10.29 -5.85 7.87
N ALA A 58 9.15 -6.18 7.26
CA ALA A 58 8.30 -5.23 6.53
C ALA A 58 7.71 -4.12 7.43
N CYS A 59 7.63 -4.38 8.74
CA CYS A 59 7.11 -3.42 9.72
C CYS A 59 8.22 -2.73 10.52
N TYR A 60 9.48 -2.81 10.06
CA TYR A 60 10.59 -2.14 10.73
C TYR A 60 10.55 -0.62 10.49
N ALA A 61 10.43 0.14 11.58
CA ALA A 61 10.38 1.60 11.56
C ALA A 61 11.72 2.26 11.97
N GLY A 62 12.80 1.49 12.12
CA GLY A 62 14.14 2.04 12.37
C GLY A 62 14.87 2.41 11.07
N VAL A 63 16.03 3.05 11.19
CA VAL A 63 16.86 3.47 10.04
C VAL A 63 17.08 2.32 9.05
N GLY A 64 16.84 2.60 7.77
CA GLY A 64 16.94 1.61 6.69
C GLY A 64 15.73 0.69 6.56
N GLY A 65 14.71 0.84 7.41
CA GLY A 65 13.42 0.17 7.28
C GLY A 65 12.45 0.91 6.36
N ASP A 66 11.50 0.17 5.80
CA ASP A 66 10.48 0.68 4.87
C ASP A 66 9.51 1.66 5.53
N GLN A 67 9.34 1.55 6.86
CA GLN A 67 8.46 2.40 7.65
C GLN A 67 9.21 3.55 8.33
N TYR A 68 10.50 3.76 8.02
CA TYR A 68 11.29 4.83 8.61
C TYR A 68 10.86 6.20 8.09
N ASP A 69 10.44 7.07 9.00
CA ASP A 69 9.91 8.39 8.75
C ASP A 69 10.89 9.52 9.07
N GLY A 70 12.14 9.21 9.41
CA GLY A 70 13.22 10.19 9.62
C GLY A 70 13.98 10.55 8.34
N VAL A 71 14.88 11.53 8.42
CA VAL A 71 15.69 12.00 7.27
C VAL A 71 16.37 10.84 6.53
N GLY A 72 16.26 10.85 5.20
CA GLY A 72 16.78 9.78 4.33
C GLY A 72 15.90 8.53 4.28
N GLY A 73 14.84 8.47 5.08
CA GLY A 73 13.84 7.42 5.05
C GLY A 73 12.81 7.59 3.93
N PRO A 74 12.20 6.49 3.46
CA PRO A 74 11.21 6.51 2.39
C PRO A 74 9.90 7.21 2.78
N GLN A 75 9.57 7.26 4.08
CA GLN A 75 8.36 7.91 4.59
C GLN A 75 8.61 9.35 5.08
N TYR A 76 9.81 9.90 4.89
CA TYR A 76 10.13 11.24 5.38
C TYR A 76 9.34 12.33 4.66
N LYS A 77 8.59 13.12 5.44
CA LYS A 77 7.72 14.20 4.94
C LYS A 77 8.34 15.60 5.08
N GLY A 78 9.57 15.73 5.58
CA GLY A 78 10.25 17.02 5.66
C GLY A 78 10.91 17.43 4.34
N VAL A 79 11.43 18.66 4.27
CA VAL A 79 12.15 19.19 3.09
C VAL A 79 13.24 18.21 2.63
N GLY A 80 13.27 17.93 1.31
CA GLY A 80 14.20 16.97 0.71
C GLY A 80 13.77 15.50 0.85
N GLY A 81 12.67 15.22 1.55
CA GLY A 81 12.05 13.90 1.64
C GLY A 81 11.25 13.53 0.40
N SER A 82 11.13 12.22 0.14
CA SER A 82 10.33 11.64 -0.94
C SER A 82 8.84 11.93 -0.81
N MET A 83 8.35 12.17 0.40
CA MET A 83 6.94 12.42 0.71
C MET A 83 6.67 13.89 1.05
N TYR A 84 7.61 14.80 0.75
CA TYR A 84 7.42 16.23 1.00
C TYR A 84 6.37 16.82 0.05
N ASP A 85 5.32 17.37 0.63
CA ASP A 85 4.14 17.94 -0.04
C ASP A 85 4.14 19.46 -0.09
N GLY A 86 5.20 20.13 0.36
CA GLY A 86 5.39 21.57 0.23
C GLY A 86 5.95 21.98 -1.14
N VAL A 87 5.98 23.28 -1.43
CA VAL A 87 6.47 23.85 -2.70
C VAL A 87 7.85 23.29 -3.09
N GLY A 88 7.98 22.85 -4.34
CA GLY A 88 9.20 22.24 -4.87
C GLY A 88 9.39 20.77 -4.45
N GLY A 89 8.51 20.24 -3.62
CA GLY A 89 8.49 18.84 -3.22
C GLY A 89 7.91 17.91 -4.28
N PRO A 90 8.30 16.63 -4.27
CA PRO A 90 7.82 15.62 -5.20
C PRO A 90 6.33 15.28 -5.03
N ALA A 91 5.73 15.56 -3.87
CA ALA A 91 4.31 15.34 -3.60
C ALA A 91 3.51 16.66 -3.56
N TYR A 92 4.08 17.77 -4.02
CA TYR A 92 3.39 19.06 -4.00
C TYR A 92 2.14 19.05 -4.89
N ASN A 93 0.99 19.29 -4.26
CA ASN A 93 -0.33 19.23 -4.88
C ASN A 93 -0.93 20.61 -5.22
N GLY A 94 -0.16 21.69 -5.06
CA GLY A 94 -0.57 23.02 -5.52
C GLY A 94 -0.32 23.23 -7.01
N VAL A 95 -0.83 24.34 -7.57
CA VAL A 95 -0.70 24.68 -9.01
C VAL A 95 0.76 24.59 -9.47
N GLY A 96 0.99 23.92 -10.60
CA GLY A 96 2.32 23.67 -11.17
C GLY A 96 3.10 22.55 -10.48
N GLY A 97 2.54 21.95 -9.43
CA GLY A 97 3.11 20.81 -8.72
C GLY A 97 2.91 19.48 -9.43
N PRO A 98 3.78 18.49 -9.16
CA PRO A 98 3.72 17.15 -9.75
C PRO A 98 2.48 16.36 -9.32
N ALA A 99 1.88 16.68 -8.17
CA ALA A 99 0.69 16.03 -7.65
C ALA A 99 -0.59 16.88 -7.85
N TYR A 100 -0.53 17.95 -8.68
CA TYR A 100 -1.68 18.84 -8.87
C TYR A 100 -2.83 18.13 -9.61
N ASP A 101 -4.00 18.11 -8.98
CA ASP A 101 -5.20 17.40 -9.43
C ASP A 101 -6.25 18.31 -10.09
N GLY A 102 -5.99 19.62 -10.17
CA GLY A 102 -6.85 20.56 -10.88
C GLY A 102 -6.71 20.49 -12.41
N VAL A 103 -7.57 21.22 -13.12
CA VAL A 103 -7.60 21.26 -14.60
C VAL A 103 -6.22 21.62 -15.17
N GLY A 104 -5.76 20.84 -16.15
CA GLY A 104 -4.42 20.99 -16.75
C GLY A 104 -3.29 20.41 -15.91
N GLY A 105 -3.60 19.89 -14.72
CA GLY A 105 -2.64 19.23 -13.84
C GLY A 105 -2.35 17.78 -14.24
N PRO A 106 -1.18 17.26 -13.82
CA PRO A 106 -0.76 15.88 -14.08
C PRO A 106 -1.68 14.83 -13.45
N CYS A 107 -2.31 15.15 -12.31
CA CYS A 107 -3.23 14.26 -11.61
C CYS A 107 -4.70 14.53 -11.95
N TYR A 108 -5.01 15.34 -12.97
CA TYR A 108 -6.38 15.68 -13.30
C TYR A 108 -7.19 14.43 -13.69
N ALA A 109 -8.27 14.17 -12.95
CA ALA A 109 -9.13 13.01 -13.11
C ALA A 109 -10.44 13.29 -13.88
N GLY A 110 -10.63 14.51 -14.40
CA GLY A 110 -11.77 14.84 -15.26
C GLY A 110 -11.55 14.44 -16.72
N VAL A 111 -12.60 14.57 -17.56
CA VAL A 111 -12.55 14.20 -18.99
C VAL A 111 -11.35 14.83 -19.69
N GLY A 112 -10.60 14.02 -20.44
CA GLY A 112 -9.36 14.44 -21.12
C GLY A 112 -8.15 14.56 -20.21
N GLY A 113 -8.29 14.32 -18.91
CA GLY A 113 -7.21 14.32 -17.94
C GLY A 113 -6.40 13.01 -17.95
N PRO A 114 -5.13 13.06 -17.52
CA PRO A 114 -4.25 11.87 -17.50
C PRO A 114 -4.78 10.75 -16.61
N CYS A 115 -5.48 11.11 -15.54
CA CYS A 115 -6.04 10.19 -14.54
C CYS A 115 -7.55 9.96 -14.73
N TYR A 116 -8.12 10.32 -15.88
CA TYR A 116 -9.53 10.06 -16.16
C TYR A 116 -9.85 8.56 -16.19
N SER A 117 -10.83 8.10 -15.41
CA SER A 117 -11.19 6.68 -15.33
C SER A 117 -12.21 6.21 -16.38
N GLY A 118 -12.72 7.12 -17.23
CA GLY A 118 -13.65 6.79 -18.31
C GLY A 118 -12.95 6.37 -19.62
N VAL A 119 -13.75 6.14 -20.66
CA VAL A 119 -13.26 5.69 -21.98
C VAL A 119 -12.21 6.66 -22.54
N GLY A 120 -11.04 6.11 -22.89
CA GLY A 120 -9.92 6.88 -23.43
C GLY A 120 -9.01 7.55 -22.39
N GLY A 121 -9.26 7.36 -21.09
CA GLY A 121 -8.44 7.91 -20.00
C GLY A 121 -7.59 6.88 -19.23
N GLY A 122 -6.81 7.36 -18.26
CA GLY A 122 -6.25 6.54 -17.17
C GLY A 122 -4.90 5.87 -17.49
N ASN A 123 -4.57 5.71 -18.76
CA ASN A 123 -3.31 5.11 -19.21
C ASN A 123 -2.08 5.98 -18.97
N SER A 124 -2.27 7.26 -18.67
CA SER A 124 -1.21 8.25 -18.51
C SER A 124 -1.13 8.83 -17.09
N CYS A 125 -1.87 8.27 -16.14
CA CYS A 125 -1.89 8.77 -14.76
C CYS A 125 -0.53 8.53 -14.08
N PRO A 126 0.21 9.58 -13.68
CA PRO A 126 1.52 9.45 -13.03
C PRO A 126 1.45 8.67 -11.71
N ALA A 127 2.56 8.03 -11.33
CA ALA A 127 2.63 7.26 -10.09
C ALA A 127 2.40 8.11 -8.83
N VAL A 128 2.79 9.40 -8.86
CA VAL A 128 2.54 10.34 -7.76
C VAL A 128 1.05 10.59 -7.50
N CYS A 129 0.18 10.26 -8.45
CA CYS A 129 -1.27 10.39 -8.33
C CYS A 129 -1.96 9.08 -7.88
N ARG A 130 -1.20 8.01 -7.60
CA ARG A 130 -1.71 6.66 -7.30
C ARG A 130 -1.47 6.24 -5.86
#